data_AF-A0A924ATN1-F1
#
_entry.id   AF-A0A924ATN1-F1
#
_cell.length_a   1.000
_cell.length_b   1.000
_cell.length_c   1.000
_cell.angle_alpha   90.00
_cell.angle_beta   90.00
_cell.angle_gamma   90.00
#
_symmetry.space_group_name_H-M   'P 1'
#
loop_
_entity.id
_entity.type
_entity.pdbx_description
1 polymer ?
#
loop_
_entity_poly.entity_id
_entity_poly.type
_entity_poly.pdbx_seq_one_letter_code
_entity_poly.pdbx_strand_id
1 'polypeptide(L)'
;ALAARVAPAATGRVAVLACEFAELGGAFDIVINATSASLAGAMPALPAGLFGPNALALDMMYGAAPSPFMQFAAAEGARVRDGLGMLVEQAACAFQLWRGVAPQTGVLLAALRVQS
;
A
#
# COMPACT_ATOMS: atom_id res chain seq x y z
N ALA A 1 -14.43 -16.69 -3.60
CA ALA A 1 -14.46 -16.94 -2.14
C ALA A 1 -14.11 -15.70 -1.30
N LEU A 2 -13.03 -14.96 -1.59
CA LEU A 2 -12.67 -13.73 -0.86
C LEU A 2 -13.43 -12.48 -1.34
N ALA A 3 -13.51 -12.26 -2.66
CA ALA A 3 -14.21 -11.11 -3.24
C ALA A 3 -15.68 -11.01 -2.77
N ALA A 4 -16.38 -12.14 -2.74
CA ALA A 4 -17.77 -12.23 -2.24
C ALA A 4 -17.93 -11.84 -0.76
N ARG A 5 -16.88 -11.97 0.06
CA ARG A 5 -16.89 -11.59 1.48
C ARG A 5 -16.65 -10.09 1.70
N VAL A 6 -15.99 -9.41 0.76
CA VAL A 6 -15.66 -7.98 0.84
C VAL A 6 -16.70 -7.13 0.10
N ALA A 7 -17.36 -7.69 -0.91
CA ALA A 7 -18.42 -7.03 -1.67
C ALA A 7 -19.50 -6.33 -0.81
N PRO A 8 -19.97 -6.88 0.34
CA PRO A 8 -20.96 -6.20 1.18
C PRO A 8 -20.47 -4.91 1.85
N ALA A 9 -19.15 -4.75 2.03
CA ALA A 9 -18.55 -3.54 2.61
C ALA A 9 -18.30 -2.45 1.56
N ALA A 10 -18.38 -2.79 0.26
CA ALA A 10 -18.22 -1.85 -0.83
C ALA A 10 -19.54 -1.07 -1.03
N THR A 11 -19.61 0.14 -0.51
CA THR A 11 -20.76 1.03 -0.70
C THR A 11 -20.67 1.68 -2.10
N GLY A 12 -21.41 1.15 -3.08
CA GLY A 12 -21.50 1.68 -4.45
C GLY A 12 -21.35 0.63 -5.57
N ARG A 13 -21.17 1.07 -6.82
CA ARG A 13 -20.88 0.19 -7.98
C ARG A 13 -19.39 -0.20 -8.05
N VAL A 14 -18.85 -0.78 -6.98
CA VAL A 14 -17.46 -1.26 -6.98
C VAL A 14 -17.45 -2.74 -7.28
N ALA A 15 -16.83 -3.13 -8.41
CA ALA A 15 -16.60 -4.53 -8.73
C ALA A 15 -15.36 -5.03 -7.97
N VAL A 16 -15.53 -6.10 -7.19
CA VAL A 16 -14.42 -6.76 -6.49
C VAL A 16 -14.05 -8.03 -7.24
N LEU A 17 -12.82 -8.10 -7.71
CA LEU A 17 -12.25 -9.27 -8.36
C LEU A 17 -11.19 -9.90 -7.45
N ALA A 18 -11.06 -11.22 -7.52
CA ALA A 18 -10.00 -11.97 -6.85
C ALA A 18 -9.42 -12.96 -7.85
N CYS A 19 -8.10 -12.95 -7.98
CA CYS A 19 -7.35 -13.78 -8.91
C CYS A 19 -5.96 -14.05 -8.32
N GLU A 20 -5.25 -15.00 -8.91
CA GLU A 20 -3.83 -15.24 -8.64
C GLU A 20 -2.96 -14.15 -9.28
N PHE A 21 -1.71 -14.02 -8.84
CA PHE A 21 -0.79 -13.02 -9.42
C PHE A 21 -0.55 -13.24 -10.91
N ALA A 22 -0.49 -14.50 -11.36
CA ALA A 22 -0.29 -14.86 -12.77
C ALA A 22 -1.48 -14.47 -13.67
N GLU A 23 -2.65 -14.24 -13.08
CA GLU A 23 -3.87 -13.85 -13.79
C GLU A 23 -4.04 -12.32 -13.86
N LEU A 24 -3.16 -11.56 -13.20
CA LEU A 24 -3.14 -10.11 -13.30
C LEU A 24 -2.76 -9.69 -14.72
N GLY A 25 -3.59 -8.83 -15.32
CA GLY A 25 -3.35 -8.28 -16.64
C GLY A 25 -3.89 -6.86 -16.75
N GLY A 26 -3.30 -6.10 -17.67
CA GLY A 26 -3.58 -4.68 -17.82
C GLY A 26 -2.78 -3.81 -16.85
N ALA A 27 -3.11 -2.53 -16.84
CA ALA A 27 -2.41 -1.52 -16.06
C ALA A 27 -3.35 -0.90 -15.02
N PHE A 28 -2.82 -0.65 -13.83
CA PHE A 28 -3.53 -0.10 -12.69
C PHE A 28 -2.97 1.27 -12.32
N ASP A 29 -3.86 2.18 -11.90
CA ASP A 29 -3.46 3.51 -11.42
C ASP A 29 -2.87 3.45 -10.00
N ILE A 30 -3.33 2.50 -9.18
CA ILE A 30 -2.87 2.31 -7.81
C ILE A 30 -2.67 0.82 -7.56
N VAL A 31 -1.48 0.46 -7.10
CA VAL A 31 -1.13 -0.92 -6.69
C VAL A 31 -0.66 -0.88 -5.23
N ILE A 32 -1.31 -1.66 -4.37
CA ILE A 32 -0.97 -1.73 -2.95
C ILE A 32 -0.44 -3.13 -2.64
N ASN A 33 0.83 -3.23 -2.27
CA ASN A 33 1.40 -4.47 -1.74
C ASN A 33 1.01 -4.61 -0.26
N ALA A 34 0.01 -5.46 -0.01
CA ALA A 34 -0.45 -5.82 1.33
C ALA A 34 0.08 -7.19 1.80
N THR A 35 1.08 -7.75 1.12
CA THR A 35 1.67 -9.04 1.48
C THR A 35 2.80 -8.88 2.48
N SER A 36 3.16 -9.96 3.16
CA SER A 36 4.34 -10.01 4.04
C SER A 36 5.66 -10.30 3.31
N ALA A 37 5.67 -10.41 1.97
CA ALA A 37 6.85 -10.77 1.19
C ALA A 37 8.02 -9.80 1.43
N SER A 38 7.73 -8.50 1.53
CA SER A 38 8.72 -7.45 1.77
C SER A 38 9.47 -7.62 3.10
N LEU A 39 8.89 -8.28 4.11
CA LEU A 39 9.58 -8.57 5.38
C LEU A 39 10.72 -9.59 5.20
N ALA A 40 10.59 -10.50 4.24
CA ALA A 40 11.62 -11.46 3.90
C ALA A 40 12.60 -10.93 2.84
N GLY A 41 12.48 -9.66 2.44
CA GLY A 41 13.19 -9.12 1.29
C GLY A 41 12.83 -9.82 -0.03
N ALA A 42 11.65 -10.47 -0.08
CA ALA A 42 11.18 -11.19 -1.24
C ALA A 42 10.28 -10.30 -2.11
N MET A 43 10.32 -10.54 -3.41
CA MET A 43 9.46 -9.90 -4.39
C MET A 43 8.27 -10.83 -4.71
N PRO A 44 7.00 -10.37 -4.58
CA PRO A 44 5.87 -11.12 -5.10
C PRO A 44 6.05 -11.37 -6.60
N ALA A 45 5.66 -12.57 -7.08
CA ALA A 45 5.79 -12.96 -8.48
C ALA A 45 4.74 -12.25 -9.36
N LEU A 46 4.92 -10.93 -9.55
CA LEU A 46 4.05 -10.08 -10.33
C LEU A 46 4.46 -10.08 -11.81
N PRO A 47 3.51 -10.15 -12.75
CA PRO A 47 3.79 -9.91 -14.15
C PRO A 47 4.23 -8.45 -14.38
N ALA A 48 4.95 -8.21 -15.47
CA ALA A 48 5.37 -6.87 -15.87
C ALA A 48 4.20 -6.07 -16.48
N GLY A 49 4.29 -4.74 -16.44
CA GLY A 49 3.33 -3.86 -17.10
C GLY A 49 2.03 -3.63 -16.31
N LEU A 50 2.08 -3.87 -15.01
CA LEU A 50 0.94 -3.65 -14.10
C LEU A 50 0.73 -2.18 -13.76
N PHE A 51 1.72 -1.32 -13.98
CA PHE A 51 1.64 0.09 -13.61
C PHE A 51 1.22 0.94 -14.79
N GLY A 52 0.10 1.65 -14.66
CA GLY A 52 -0.33 2.64 -15.64
C GLY A 52 0.53 3.90 -15.63
N PRO A 53 0.32 4.83 -16.59
CA PRO A 53 0.98 6.12 -16.57
C PRO A 53 0.71 6.88 -15.26
N ASN A 54 1.76 7.34 -14.59
CA ASN A 54 1.69 8.02 -13.29
C ASN A 54 1.13 7.16 -12.13
N ALA A 55 1.14 5.83 -12.26
CA ALA A 55 0.63 4.95 -11.22
C ALA A 55 1.33 5.14 -9.87
N LEU A 56 0.61 4.86 -8.79
CA LEU A 56 1.10 4.85 -7.42
C LEU A 56 1.28 3.40 -6.95
N ALA A 57 2.50 3.04 -6.59
CA ALA A 57 2.81 1.80 -5.91
C ALA A 57 3.05 2.08 -4.41
N LEU A 58 2.22 1.47 -3.55
CA LEU A 58 2.30 1.59 -2.10
C LEU A 58 2.68 0.23 -1.51
N ASP A 59 3.78 0.16 -0.77
CA ASP A 59 4.08 -1.00 0.08
C ASP A 59 3.55 -0.74 1.49
N MET A 60 2.84 -1.70 2.10
CA MET A 60 2.45 -1.58 3.51
C MET A 60 3.64 -1.74 4.46
N MET A 61 4.76 -2.29 3.99
CA MET A 61 6.04 -2.31 4.70
C MET A 61 6.66 -0.89 4.74
N TYR A 62 7.42 -0.60 5.80
CA TYR A 62 8.15 0.64 5.99
C TYR A 62 9.56 0.37 6.51
N GLY A 63 10.54 1.19 6.09
CA GLY A 63 11.94 1.09 6.52
C GLY A 63 12.85 2.08 5.79
N ALA A 64 14.13 2.13 6.18
CA ALA A 64 15.13 3.05 5.64
C ALA A 64 15.29 2.98 4.12
N ALA A 65 15.26 1.75 3.60
CA ALA A 65 15.51 1.46 2.21
C ALA A 65 14.24 1.04 1.48
N PRO A 66 14.09 1.36 0.18
CA PRO A 66 13.02 0.85 -0.64
C PRO A 66 12.97 -0.68 -0.65
N SER A 67 11.80 -1.26 -0.46
CA SER A 67 11.56 -2.71 -0.57
C SER A 67 11.77 -3.20 -2.01
N PRO A 68 11.97 -4.51 -2.24
CA PRO A 68 12.03 -5.06 -3.59
C PRO A 68 10.83 -4.69 -4.47
N PHE A 69 9.62 -4.65 -3.87
CA PHE A 69 8.40 -4.21 -4.57
C PHE A 69 8.48 -2.75 -5.00
N MET A 70 8.94 -1.86 -4.11
CA MET A 70 9.14 -0.46 -4.46
C MET A 70 10.21 -0.30 -5.56
N GLN A 71 11.31 -1.04 -5.49
CA GLN A 71 12.36 -0.99 -6.52
C GLN A 71 11.83 -1.44 -7.89
N PHE A 72 11.09 -2.55 -7.92
CA PHE A 72 10.41 -3.04 -9.13
C PHE A 72 9.44 -2.01 -9.71
N ALA A 73 8.55 -1.46 -8.87
CA ALA A 73 7.56 -0.49 -9.32
C ALA A 73 8.19 0.81 -9.84
N ALA A 74 9.25 1.30 -9.16
CA ALA A 74 10.00 2.46 -9.63
C ALA A 74 10.69 2.19 -10.98
N ALA A 75 11.20 0.98 -11.21
CA ALA A 75 11.80 0.58 -12.48
C ALA A 75 10.78 0.53 -13.64
N GLU A 76 9.51 0.23 -13.34
CA GLU A 76 8.41 0.31 -14.32
C GLU A 76 7.80 1.73 -14.45
N GLY A 77 8.37 2.73 -13.77
CA GLY A 77 7.97 4.13 -13.89
C GLY A 77 6.85 4.57 -12.94
N ALA A 78 6.48 3.74 -11.96
CA ALA A 78 5.50 4.11 -10.95
C ALA A 78 6.11 5.04 -9.88
N ARG A 79 5.25 5.88 -9.29
CA ARG A 79 5.57 6.64 -8.08
C ARG A 79 5.47 5.70 -6.88
N VAL A 80 6.48 5.68 -6.03
CA VAL A 80 6.52 4.75 -4.90
C VAL A 80 6.28 5.45 -3.56
N ARG A 81 5.58 4.76 -2.66
CA ARG A 81 5.37 5.13 -1.26
C ARG A 81 5.45 3.90 -0.38
N ASP A 82 5.87 4.09 0.86
CA ASP A 82 5.93 3.05 1.89
C ASP A 82 4.81 3.21 2.93
N GLY A 83 4.74 2.27 3.85
CA GLY A 83 3.67 2.15 4.83
C GLY A 83 3.77 3.10 6.02
N LEU A 84 4.83 3.91 6.13
CA LEU A 84 5.06 4.74 7.32
C LEU A 84 3.92 5.74 7.55
N GLY A 85 3.43 6.37 6.47
CA GLY A 85 2.28 7.27 6.53
C GLY A 85 1.03 6.54 7.04
N MET A 86 0.76 5.34 6.52
CA MET A 86 -0.36 4.51 6.96
C MET A 86 -0.24 4.15 8.46
N LEU A 87 0.96 3.81 8.95
CA LEU A 87 1.21 3.51 10.36
C LEU A 87 0.87 4.70 11.27
N VAL A 88 1.25 5.91 10.88
CA VAL A 88 0.99 7.12 11.66
C VAL A 88 -0.50 7.46 11.63
N GLU A 89 -1.14 7.43 10.46
CA GLU A 89 -2.55 7.79 10.30
C GLU A 89 -3.49 6.82 11.01
N GLN A 90 -3.19 5.50 11.01
CA GLN A 90 -4.01 4.55 11.77
C GLN A 90 -3.89 4.78 13.29
N ALA A 91 -2.70 5.14 13.77
CA ALA A 91 -2.49 5.46 15.19
C ALA A 91 -3.24 6.75 15.59
N ALA A 92 -3.26 7.74 14.69
CA ALA A 92 -4.01 8.97 14.88
C ALA A 92 -5.52 8.72 14.97
N CYS A 93 -6.05 7.85 14.10
CA CYS A 93 -7.45 7.43 14.16
C CYS A 93 -7.78 6.75 15.50
N ALA A 94 -6.95 5.79 15.94
CA ALA A 94 -7.13 5.14 17.26
C ALA A 94 -7.06 6.15 18.42
N PHE A 95 -6.10 7.10 18.36
CA PHE A 95 -5.97 8.14 19.36
C PHE A 95 -7.21 9.04 19.41
N GLN A 96 -7.75 9.44 18.26
CA GLN A 96 -8.99 10.21 18.19
C GLN A 96 -10.17 9.44 18.78
N LEU A 97 -10.30 8.14 18.50
CA LEU A 97 -11.35 7.30 19.06
C LEU A 97 -11.26 7.23 20.61
N TRP A 98 -10.06 7.11 21.16
CA TRP A 98 -9.88 6.97 22.61
C TRP A 98 -9.87 8.30 23.37
N ARG A 99 -9.37 9.38 22.75
CA ARG A 99 -9.09 10.65 23.42
C ARG A 99 -9.98 11.79 22.96
N GLY A 100 -10.78 11.59 21.91
CA GLY A 100 -11.63 12.63 21.32
C GLY A 100 -10.83 13.75 20.63
N VAL A 101 -9.52 13.59 20.45
CA VAL A 101 -8.62 14.60 19.90
C VAL A 101 -7.93 14.03 18.68
N ALA A 102 -8.01 14.73 17.55
CA ALA A 102 -7.26 14.38 16.34
C ALA A 102 -5.83 14.95 16.42
N PRO A 103 -4.78 14.11 16.50
CA PRO A 103 -3.41 14.60 16.57
C PRO A 103 -2.93 15.11 15.20
N GLN A 104 -1.99 16.06 15.20
CA GLN A 104 -1.34 16.51 13.97
C GLN A 104 -0.27 15.49 13.54
N THR A 105 -0.51 14.78 12.45
CA THR A 105 0.34 13.66 12.00
C THR A 105 1.55 14.08 11.19
N GLY A 106 1.51 15.23 10.51
CA GLY A 106 2.59 15.67 9.61
C GLY A 106 3.95 15.84 10.30
N VAL A 107 3.98 16.48 11.48
CA VAL A 107 5.22 16.67 12.26
C VAL A 107 5.75 15.34 12.78
N LEU A 108 4.86 14.47 13.26
CA LEU A 108 5.22 13.15 13.75
C LEU A 108 5.80 12.28 12.64
N LEU A 109 5.16 12.28 11.46
CA LEU A 109 5.63 11.55 10.29
C LEU A 109 7.02 12.02 9.86
N ALA A 110 7.24 13.33 9.81
CA ALA A 110 8.55 13.90 9.48
C ALA A 110 9.63 13.50 10.49
N ALA A 111 9.31 13.53 11.79
CA ALA A 111 10.23 13.13 12.85
C ALA A 111 10.59 11.64 12.78
N LEU A 112 9.62 10.77 12.51
CA LEU A 112 9.85 9.32 12.36
C LEU A 112 10.66 9.00 11.11
N ARG A 113 10.48 9.76 10.03
CA ARG A 113 11.24 9.55 8.78
C ARG A 113 12.74 9.79 8.94
N VAL A 114 13.15 10.66 9.87
CA VAL A 114 14.58 10.91 10.16
C VAL A 114 15.22 9.75 10.93
N GLN A 115 14.41 8.95 11.63
CA GLN A 115 14.88 7.86 12.50
C GLN A 115 14.82 6.48 11.84
N SER A 116 14.22 6.37 10.66
CA SER A 116 13.87 5.09 10.02
C SER A 116 14.76 4.71 8.87
#